data_AF-A0A536D2P8-F1
#
_entry.id   AF-A0A536D2P8-F1
#
_cell.length_a   1.000
_cell.length_b   1.000
_cell.length_c   1.000
_cell.angle_alpha   90.00
_cell.angle_beta   90.00
_cell.angle_gamma   90.00
#
_symmetry.space_group_name_H-M   'P 1'
#
loop_
_entity.id
_entity.type
_entity.pdbx_description
1 polymer ?
#
loop_
_entity_poly.entity_id
_entity_poly.type
_entity_poly.pdbx_seq_one_letter_code
_entity_poly.pdbx_strand_id
1 'polypeptide(L)'
;MEEGRLAYRVRTAGEQDAAALREGIGTTLAHPDHQGRRESYSGAASRGDILVLERYDRVAHDWQVAGFIECHMRVDDNLSIRDVGTTGDVPQTGTVRYLLDQAFNSFRPVEAQVKIRRDATTWLDIFRNIPGFHLEGEEYRRPHYWTIWRWDRERAREDERQSQQAARQAQRPRPPQPPQPPGGPPPVGTDGAQRGTAARPPQGGARRFGSNAPRAGGAGGQSRGPRPDGTGGPPPRGPRPARPGGPNQRGPRPGSPNPG
;
A
#
# COMPACT_ATOMS: atom_id res chain seq x y z
N MET A 1 3.83 -35.65 -9.00
CA MET A 1 4.11 -34.75 -7.87
C MET A 1 3.37 -33.45 -8.14
N GLU A 2 2.24 -33.22 -7.46
CA GLU A 2 1.47 -31.97 -7.59
C GLU A 2 2.09 -30.88 -6.71
N GLU A 3 3.12 -30.21 -7.25
CA GLU A 3 3.69 -29.02 -6.64
C GLU A 3 2.70 -27.84 -6.69
N GLY A 4 2.48 -27.22 -5.53
CA GLY A 4 2.60 -25.77 -5.46
C GLY A 4 1.41 -24.88 -5.77
N ARG A 5 0.16 -25.35 -5.91
CA ARG A 5 -0.98 -24.41 -5.79
C ARG A 5 -1.09 -23.93 -4.33
N LEU A 6 -0.55 -22.75 -4.06
CA LEU A 6 -0.86 -22.00 -2.85
C LEU A 6 -2.37 -21.75 -2.84
N ALA A 7 -3.06 -22.29 -1.83
CA ALA A 7 -4.49 -22.06 -1.68
C ALA A 7 -4.68 -20.67 -1.08
N TYR A 8 -5.28 -19.78 -1.86
CA TYR A 8 -5.72 -18.46 -1.43
C TYR A 8 -7.24 -18.45 -1.33
N ARG A 9 -7.79 -17.72 -0.37
CA ARG A 9 -9.22 -17.43 -0.30
C ARG A 9 -9.47 -15.99 0.16
N VAL A 10 -10.58 -15.42 -0.28
CA VAL A 10 -11.04 -14.10 0.18
C VAL A 10 -12.35 -14.26 0.91
N ARG A 11 -12.49 -13.51 2.01
CA ARG A 11 -13.72 -13.43 2.78
C ARG A 11 -13.88 -12.03 3.38
N THR A 12 -15.11 -11.69 3.76
CA THR A 12 -15.37 -10.52 4.59
C THR A 12 -14.79 -10.73 5.99
N ALA A 13 -14.17 -9.70 6.57
CA ALA A 13 -13.68 -9.74 7.94
C ALA A 13 -14.85 -9.70 8.94
N GLY A 14 -14.77 -10.52 9.98
CA GLY A 14 -15.57 -10.36 11.21
C GLY A 14 -14.81 -9.55 12.25
N GLU A 15 -15.50 -9.14 13.33
CA GLU A 15 -14.88 -8.36 14.41
C GLU A 15 -13.69 -9.08 15.06
N GLN A 16 -13.74 -10.41 15.12
CA GLN A 16 -12.67 -11.27 15.66
C GLN A 16 -11.36 -11.16 14.87
N ASP A 17 -11.40 -10.75 13.60
CA ASP A 17 -10.21 -10.61 12.76
C ASP A 17 -9.41 -9.35 13.10
N ALA A 18 -10.00 -8.39 13.81
CA ALA A 18 -9.37 -7.09 14.06
C ALA A 18 -8.03 -7.22 14.80
N ALA A 19 -7.92 -8.19 15.73
CA ALA A 19 -6.68 -8.46 16.45
C ALA A 19 -5.60 -9.02 15.51
N ALA A 20 -5.96 -10.04 14.70
CA ALA A 20 -5.05 -10.67 13.75
C ALA A 20 -4.58 -9.69 12.66
N LEU A 21 -5.47 -8.83 12.15
CA LEU A 21 -5.13 -7.78 11.19
C LEU A 21 -4.12 -6.79 11.79
N ARG A 22 -4.33 -6.36 13.03
CA ARG A 22 -3.44 -5.42 13.72
C ARG A 22 -2.06 -6.04 14.03
N GLU A 23 -2.00 -7.34 14.24
CA GLU A 23 -0.76 -8.04 14.54
C GLU A 23 0.03 -8.41 13.28
N GLY A 24 -0.62 -9.02 12.29
CA GLY A 24 0.02 -9.58 11.11
C GLY A 24 0.33 -8.57 10.00
N ILE A 25 -0.39 -7.45 9.95
CA ILE A 25 -0.20 -6.44 8.91
C ILE A 25 0.82 -5.40 9.37
N GLY A 26 2.01 -5.45 8.77
CA GLY A 26 3.12 -4.56 9.12
C GLY A 26 3.02 -3.18 8.47
N THR A 27 2.58 -3.12 7.21
CA THR A 27 2.48 -1.89 6.42
C THR A 27 1.08 -1.72 5.84
N THR A 28 0.54 -0.50 5.91
CA THR A 28 -0.74 -0.15 5.29
C THR A 28 -0.66 1.15 4.51
N LEU A 29 -1.64 1.37 3.64
CA LEU A 29 -1.80 2.58 2.86
C LEU A 29 -2.05 3.81 3.76
N ALA A 30 -2.79 3.63 4.86
CA ALA A 30 -2.99 4.68 5.86
C ALA A 30 -1.72 4.97 6.69
N HIS A 31 -0.86 3.97 6.90
CA HIS A 31 0.34 4.06 7.73
C HIS A 31 1.57 3.49 7.00
N PRO A 32 2.07 4.18 5.95
CA PRO A 32 3.11 3.67 5.07
C PRO A 32 4.51 3.62 5.71
N ASP A 33 4.73 4.35 6.79
CA ASP A 33 6.00 4.47 7.54
C ASP A 33 6.06 3.55 8.76
N HIS A 34 5.07 2.66 8.93
CA HIS A 34 4.88 1.83 10.12
C HIS A 34 4.67 2.63 11.42
N GLN A 35 4.56 3.96 11.33
CA GLN A 35 4.35 4.83 12.48
C GLN A 35 2.84 5.01 12.67
N GLY A 36 2.32 4.21 13.60
CA GLY A 36 0.89 4.14 13.86
C GLY A 36 0.34 2.84 13.32
N ARG A 37 -0.12 1.99 14.23
CA ARG A 37 -1.09 0.95 13.86
C ARG A 37 -2.46 1.55 14.10
N ARG A 38 -3.39 1.28 13.20
CA ARG A 38 -4.79 1.64 13.46
C ARG A 38 -5.19 1.04 14.82
N GLU A 39 -5.81 1.87 15.66
CA GLU A 39 -6.19 1.44 17.01
C GLU A 39 -7.16 0.25 16.98
N SER A 40 -8.05 0.22 15.99
CA SER A 40 -8.95 -0.91 15.78
C SER A 40 -9.46 -0.99 14.34
N TYR A 41 -9.63 -2.23 13.85
CA TYR A 41 -10.37 -2.57 12.63
C TYR A 41 -11.82 -3.01 12.93
N SER A 42 -12.20 -3.17 14.19
CA SER A 42 -13.48 -3.80 14.58
C SER A 42 -14.69 -3.10 13.99
N GLY A 43 -14.73 -1.76 14.02
CA GLY A 43 -15.86 -1.00 13.50
C GLY A 43 -16.02 -1.10 11.98
N ALA A 44 -14.94 -1.28 11.23
CA ALA A 44 -15.02 -1.48 9.78
C ALA A 44 -15.37 -2.94 9.45
N ALA A 45 -14.82 -3.90 10.20
CA ALA A 45 -15.19 -5.31 10.08
C ALA A 45 -16.68 -5.55 10.39
N SER A 46 -17.23 -4.93 11.44
CA SER A 46 -18.64 -5.09 11.82
C SER A 46 -19.62 -4.57 10.77
N ARG A 47 -19.20 -3.60 9.95
CA ARG A 47 -19.98 -3.10 8.79
C ARG A 47 -19.78 -3.94 7.53
N GLY A 48 -18.89 -4.92 7.55
CA GLY A 48 -18.51 -5.69 6.36
C GLY A 48 -17.69 -4.90 5.34
N ASP A 49 -17.07 -3.79 5.74
CA ASP A 49 -16.27 -2.92 4.86
C ASP A 49 -14.86 -3.48 4.61
N ILE A 50 -14.48 -4.62 5.20
CA ILE A 50 -13.14 -5.20 5.07
C ILE A 50 -13.21 -6.55 4.35
N LEU A 51 -12.43 -6.70 3.27
CA LEU A 51 -12.10 -7.99 2.69
C LEU A 51 -10.71 -8.43 3.14
N VAL A 52 -10.57 -9.70 3.53
CA VAL A 52 -9.31 -10.31 3.97
C VAL A 52 -8.90 -11.36 2.94
N LEU A 53 -7.64 -11.30 2.51
CA LEU A 53 -6.99 -12.37 1.76
C LEU A 53 -6.29 -13.29 2.76
N GLU A 54 -6.62 -14.58 2.71
CA GLU A 54 -5.96 -15.60 3.51
C GLU A 54 -5.17 -16.54 2.59
N ARG A 55 -4.00 -16.96 3.07
CA ARG A 55 -3.13 -17.96 2.46
C ARG A 55 -3.06 -19.17 3.38
N TYR A 56 -3.28 -20.36 2.83
CA TYR A 56 -3.09 -21.59 3.58
C TYR A 56 -1.60 -21.85 3.83
N ASP A 57 -1.20 -21.86 5.09
CA ASP A 57 0.11 -22.31 5.53
C ASP A 57 0.09 -23.84 5.66
N ARG A 58 0.83 -24.50 4.77
CA ARG A 58 0.91 -25.96 4.72
C ARG A 58 1.65 -26.56 5.91
N VAL A 59 2.58 -25.81 6.52
CA VAL A 59 3.37 -26.30 7.66
C VAL A 59 2.53 -26.23 8.93
N ALA A 60 1.84 -25.12 9.14
CA ALA A 60 0.94 -24.94 10.28
C ALA A 60 -0.43 -25.62 10.09
N HIS A 61 -0.74 -26.06 8.86
CA HIS A 61 -2.06 -26.54 8.46
C HIS A 61 -3.20 -25.55 8.73
N ASP A 62 -2.92 -24.24 8.67
CA ASP A 62 -3.83 -23.18 9.07
C ASP A 62 -3.92 -22.05 8.03
N TRP A 63 -5.00 -21.27 8.08
CA TRP A 63 -5.20 -20.10 7.23
C TRP A 63 -4.62 -18.85 7.88
N GLN A 64 -3.62 -18.27 7.24
CA GLN A 64 -3.00 -17.03 7.70
C GLN A 64 -3.45 -15.85 6.86
N VAL A 65 -3.66 -14.71 7.50
CA VAL A 65 -3.90 -13.45 6.79
C VAL A 65 -2.68 -13.11 5.94
N ALA A 66 -2.90 -12.80 4.66
CA ALA A 66 -1.88 -12.32 3.72
C ALA A 66 -2.04 -10.81 3.44
N GLY A 67 -3.26 -10.29 3.53
CA GLY A 67 -3.54 -8.87 3.35
C GLY A 67 -5.02 -8.55 3.57
N PHE A 68 -5.35 -7.27 3.54
CA PHE A 68 -6.72 -6.79 3.59
C PHE A 68 -6.93 -5.54 2.75
N ILE A 69 -8.19 -5.27 2.41
CA ILE A 69 -8.66 -4.00 1.87
C ILE A 69 -9.87 -3.54 2.66
N GLU A 70 -9.82 -2.31 3.15
CA GLU A 70 -10.98 -1.60 3.70
C GLU A 70 -11.55 -0.69 2.61
N CYS A 71 -12.77 -0.98 2.21
CA CYS A 71 -13.47 -0.20 1.20
C CYS A 71 -14.94 -0.03 1.56
N HIS A 72 -15.50 1.11 1.17
CA HIS A 72 -16.88 1.46 1.43
C HIS A 72 -17.58 1.82 0.14
N MET A 73 -18.64 1.10 -0.19
CA MET A 73 -19.50 1.41 -1.34
C MET A 73 -20.43 2.56 -0.96
N ARG A 74 -20.43 3.62 -1.76
CA ARG A 74 -21.34 4.76 -1.60
C ARG A 74 -22.66 4.51 -2.33
N VAL A 75 -23.64 5.38 -2.09
CA VAL A 75 -24.99 5.30 -2.70
C VAL A 75 -24.96 5.51 -4.22
N ASP A 76 -23.94 6.19 -4.73
CA ASP A 76 -23.71 6.49 -6.16
C ASP A 76 -22.85 5.42 -6.87
N ASP A 77 -22.77 4.20 -6.34
CA ASP A 77 -21.97 3.09 -6.87
C ASP A 77 -20.47 3.39 -7.02
N ASN A 78 -19.97 4.39 -6.26
CA ASN A 78 -18.56 4.72 -6.17
C ASN A 78 -17.91 4.02 -4.96
N LEU A 79 -16.84 3.27 -5.20
CA LEU A 79 -16.10 2.58 -4.15
C LEU A 79 -14.99 3.46 -3.59
N SER A 80 -15.09 3.83 -2.31
CA SER A 80 -14.00 4.51 -1.60
C SER A 80 -13.08 3.50 -0.94
N ILE A 81 -11.82 3.44 -1.38
CA ILE A 81 -10.78 2.62 -0.75
C ILE A 81 -10.14 3.44 0.37
N ARG A 82 -10.34 3.00 1.61
CA ARG A 82 -9.87 3.72 2.80
C ARG A 82 -8.50 3.27 3.25
N ASP A 83 -8.24 1.97 3.20
CA ASP A 83 -6.97 1.39 3.60
C ASP A 83 -6.74 0.08 2.85
N VAL A 84 -5.46 -0.27 2.69
CA VAL A 84 -5.01 -1.55 2.12
C VAL A 84 -3.75 -1.92 2.88
N GLY A 85 -3.62 -3.19 3.28
CA GLY A 85 -2.46 -3.66 3.99
C GLY A 85 -2.04 -5.05 3.58
N THR A 86 -0.75 -5.34 3.68
CA THR A 86 -0.18 -6.65 3.40
C THR A 86 0.71 -7.11 4.55
N THR A 87 0.88 -8.41 4.72
CA THR A 87 1.84 -8.93 5.70
C THR A 87 3.28 -8.61 5.31
N GLY A 88 4.16 -8.55 6.32
CA GLY A 88 5.55 -8.15 6.16
C GLY A 88 5.74 -6.63 6.15
N ASP A 89 7.00 -6.22 5.94
CA ASP A 89 7.40 -4.81 6.04
C ASP A 89 7.22 -4.03 4.73
N VAL A 90 7.20 -4.73 3.60
CA VAL A 90 7.08 -4.12 2.27
C VAL A 90 5.73 -4.45 1.65
N PRO A 91 5.00 -3.45 1.09
CA PRO A 91 3.74 -3.69 0.39
C PRO A 91 3.90 -4.72 -0.73
N GLN A 92 3.10 -5.78 -0.70
CA GLN A 92 3.16 -6.85 -1.70
C GLN A 92 2.21 -6.54 -2.87
N THR A 93 2.77 -6.11 -4.02
CA THR A 93 1.98 -5.71 -5.21
C THR A 93 0.96 -6.76 -5.66
N GLY A 94 1.34 -8.05 -5.69
CA GLY A 94 0.46 -9.14 -6.10
C GLY A 94 -0.76 -9.28 -5.19
N THR A 95 -0.55 -9.18 -3.87
CA THR A 95 -1.61 -9.23 -2.86
C THR A 95 -2.57 -8.05 -3.00
N VAL A 96 -2.03 -6.83 -3.15
CA VAL A 96 -2.84 -5.61 -3.34
C VAL A 96 -3.69 -5.69 -4.60
N ARG A 97 -3.08 -6.08 -5.74
CA ARG A 97 -3.79 -6.24 -7.00
C ARG A 97 -4.92 -7.26 -6.89
N TYR A 98 -4.63 -8.43 -6.30
CA TYR A 98 -5.64 -9.48 -6.15
C TYR A 98 -6.81 -9.01 -5.26
N LEU A 99 -6.54 -8.33 -4.15
CA LEU A 99 -7.59 -7.76 -3.29
C LEU A 99 -8.44 -6.71 -4.02
N LEU A 100 -7.83 -5.84 -4.82
CA LEU A 100 -8.55 -4.86 -5.64
C LEU A 100 -9.42 -5.54 -6.69
N ASP A 101 -8.89 -6.54 -7.39
CA ASP A 101 -9.66 -7.32 -8.37
C ASP A 101 -10.87 -7.99 -7.69
N GLN A 102 -10.68 -8.58 -6.51
CA GLN A 102 -11.78 -9.19 -5.75
C GLN A 102 -12.80 -8.14 -5.27
N ALA A 103 -12.36 -6.97 -4.82
CA ALA A 103 -13.25 -5.88 -4.42
C ALA A 103 -14.06 -5.37 -5.63
N PHE A 104 -13.42 -5.12 -6.77
CA PHE A 104 -14.09 -4.64 -7.98
C PHE A 104 -15.06 -5.68 -8.55
N ASN A 105 -14.72 -6.97 -8.49
CA ASN A 105 -15.62 -8.04 -8.92
C ASN A 105 -16.83 -8.22 -7.99
N SER A 106 -16.62 -8.10 -6.67
CA SER A 106 -17.68 -8.29 -5.66
C SER A 106 -18.65 -7.10 -5.62
N PHE A 107 -18.11 -5.88 -5.56
CA PHE A 107 -18.93 -4.68 -5.39
C PHE A 107 -19.37 -4.07 -6.72
N ARG A 108 -18.72 -4.45 -7.83
CA ARG A 108 -19.00 -3.94 -9.19
C ARG A 108 -19.14 -2.40 -9.25
N PRO A 109 -18.21 -1.62 -8.69
CA PRO A 109 -18.30 -0.16 -8.75
C PRO A 109 -18.20 0.39 -10.16
N VAL A 110 -18.88 1.51 -10.42
CA VAL A 110 -18.70 2.28 -11.67
C VAL A 110 -17.31 2.93 -11.64
N GLU A 111 -16.94 3.48 -10.49
CA GLU A 111 -15.66 4.14 -10.24
C GLU A 111 -15.15 3.81 -8.84
N ALA A 112 -13.84 3.95 -8.62
CA ALA A 112 -13.27 3.90 -7.28
C ALA A 112 -12.30 5.06 -7.04
N GLN A 113 -12.14 5.45 -5.78
CA GLN A 113 -11.20 6.50 -5.38
C GLN A 113 -10.35 6.03 -4.20
N VAL A 114 -9.07 6.38 -4.24
CA VAL A 114 -8.12 6.17 -3.14
C VAL A 114 -7.27 7.41 -2.93
N LYS A 115 -6.93 7.70 -1.67
CA LYS A 115 -6.01 8.78 -1.32
C LYS A 115 -4.74 8.17 -0.76
N ILE A 116 -3.60 8.52 -1.34
CA ILE A 116 -2.29 7.97 -0.97
C ILE A 116 -1.40 9.13 -0.55
N ARG A 117 -0.66 9.00 0.55
CA ARG A 117 0.34 10.02 0.91
C ARG A 117 1.37 10.16 -0.21
N ARG A 118 1.78 11.39 -0.53
CA ARG A 118 2.72 11.69 -1.61
C ARG A 118 4.12 11.11 -1.37
N ASP A 119 4.50 10.93 -0.12
CA ASP A 119 5.77 10.32 0.30
C ASP A 119 5.73 8.78 0.34
N ALA A 120 4.55 8.16 0.20
CA ALA A 120 4.38 6.71 0.17
C ALA A 120 4.67 6.14 -1.23
N THR A 121 5.89 6.32 -1.71
CA THR A 121 6.28 6.04 -3.11
C THR A 121 5.99 4.61 -3.55
N THR A 122 6.22 3.61 -2.69
CA THR A 122 5.91 2.21 -3.00
C THR A 122 4.42 1.99 -3.26
N TRP A 123 3.55 2.63 -2.48
CA TRP A 123 2.11 2.57 -2.70
C TRP A 123 1.70 3.29 -3.99
N LEU A 124 2.30 4.46 -4.27
CA LEU A 124 2.07 5.18 -5.53
C LEU A 124 2.46 4.34 -6.74
N ASP A 125 3.59 3.65 -6.69
CA ASP A 125 4.06 2.81 -7.78
C ASP A 125 3.16 1.58 -7.97
N ILE A 126 2.64 0.99 -6.89
CA ILE A 126 1.64 -0.09 -7.00
C ILE A 126 0.41 0.40 -7.75
N PHE A 127 -0.22 1.49 -7.29
CA PHE A 127 -1.48 1.97 -7.88
C PHE A 127 -1.29 2.51 -9.30
N ARG A 128 -0.15 3.13 -9.62
CA ARG A 128 0.18 3.56 -10.98
C ARG A 128 0.20 2.40 -11.99
N ASN A 129 0.58 1.20 -11.54
CA ASN A 129 0.72 0.02 -12.40
C ASN A 129 -0.56 -0.83 -12.47
N ILE A 130 -1.66 -0.41 -11.84
CA ILE A 130 -2.94 -1.11 -11.91
C ILE A 130 -3.80 -0.48 -13.00
N PRO A 131 -4.28 -1.26 -13.99
CA PRO A 131 -5.14 -0.76 -15.07
C PRO A 131 -6.35 0.03 -14.58
N GLY A 132 -6.67 1.15 -15.24
CA GLY A 132 -7.80 2.01 -14.90
C GLY A 132 -7.49 3.10 -13.87
N PHE A 133 -6.45 2.94 -13.05
CA PHE A 133 -6.05 3.98 -12.10
C PHE A 133 -5.34 5.14 -12.80
N HIS A 134 -5.71 6.36 -12.45
CA HIS A 134 -5.09 7.59 -12.91
C HIS A 134 -5.09 8.65 -11.81
N LEU A 135 -4.11 9.57 -11.87
CA LEU A 135 -3.99 10.68 -10.93
C LEU A 135 -5.07 11.71 -11.22
N GLU A 136 -5.93 11.99 -10.25
CA GLU A 136 -6.98 13.01 -10.33
C GLU A 136 -6.49 14.37 -9.81
N GLY A 137 -5.70 14.37 -8.72
CA GLY A 137 -5.22 15.61 -8.12
C GLY A 137 -4.39 15.40 -6.86
N GLU A 138 -4.13 16.51 -6.17
CA GLU A 138 -3.40 16.53 -4.90
C GLU A 138 -4.17 17.34 -3.86
N GLU A 139 -4.10 16.93 -2.60
CA GLU A 139 -4.73 17.59 -1.46
C GLU A 139 -3.74 17.71 -0.30
N TYR A 140 -3.59 18.91 0.26
CA TYR A 140 -2.76 19.11 1.45
C TYR A 140 -3.57 18.86 2.72
N ARG A 141 -3.12 17.91 3.55
CA ARG A 141 -3.69 17.61 4.86
C ARG A 141 -2.57 17.52 5.89
N ARG A 142 -2.44 18.56 6.72
CA ARG A 142 -1.31 18.70 7.65
C ARG A 142 -1.05 17.39 8.43
N PRO A 143 0.20 16.90 8.48
CA PRO A 143 1.42 17.50 7.90
C PRO A 143 1.76 17.05 6.47
N HIS A 144 0.96 16.21 5.82
CA HIS A 144 1.31 15.54 4.57
C HIS A 144 0.56 16.06 3.34
N TYR A 145 1.17 15.91 2.17
CA TYR A 145 0.46 15.97 0.90
C TYR A 145 -0.10 14.59 0.55
N TRP A 146 -1.30 14.57 0.00
CA TRP A 146 -1.97 13.37 -0.48
C TRP A 146 -2.21 13.49 -1.97
N THR A 147 -1.94 12.42 -2.72
CA THR A 147 -2.36 12.27 -4.10
C THR A 147 -3.69 11.54 -4.14
N ILE A 148 -4.62 12.02 -4.96
CA ILE A 148 -5.93 11.44 -5.15
C ILE A 148 -5.89 10.66 -6.46
N TRP A 149 -6.18 9.37 -6.39
CA TRP A 149 -6.23 8.48 -7.53
C TRP A 149 -7.66 8.02 -7.77
N ARG A 150 -8.07 7.99 -9.03
CA ARG A 150 -9.36 7.44 -9.46
C ARG A 150 -9.13 6.23 -10.34
N TRP A 151 -9.99 5.25 -10.17
CA TRP A 151 -10.13 4.09 -11.03
C TRP A 151 -11.43 4.19 -11.81
N ASP A 152 -11.35 3.94 -13.10
CA ASP A 152 -12.48 3.90 -14.01
C ASP A 152 -12.53 2.54 -14.74
N ARG A 153 -13.72 1.95 -14.82
CA ARG A 153 -13.92 0.62 -15.41
C ARG A 153 -13.67 0.60 -16.92
N GLU A 154 -14.07 1.63 -17.65
CA GLU A 154 -13.88 1.71 -19.10
C GLU A 154 -12.40 1.85 -19.43
N ARG A 155 -11.71 2.72 -18.70
CA ARG A 155 -10.25 2.89 -18.80
C ARG A 155 -9.53 1.59 -18.47
N ALA A 156 -9.92 0.88 -17.40
CA ALA A 156 -9.32 -0.41 -17.05
C ALA A 156 -9.41 -1.42 -18.21
N ARG A 157 -10.58 -1.52 -18.86
CA ARG A 157 -10.78 -2.39 -20.03
C ARG A 157 -9.96 -1.95 -21.24
N GLU A 158 -9.77 -0.65 -21.44
CA GLU A 158 -8.93 -0.14 -22.50
C GLU A 158 -7.45 -0.47 -22.25
N ASP A 159 -6.93 -0.15 -21.07
CA ASP A 159 -5.55 -0.43 -20.66
C ASP A 159 -5.22 -1.92 -20.76
N GLU A 160 -6.14 -2.79 -20.34
CA GLU A 160 -5.99 -4.25 -20.47
C GLU A 160 -5.96 -4.70 -21.94
N ARG A 161 -6.84 -4.16 -22.79
CA ARG A 161 -6.84 -4.46 -24.22
C ARG A 161 -5.54 -4.00 -24.88
N GLN A 162 -5.08 -2.80 -24.58
CA GLN A 162 -3.81 -2.27 -25.09
C GLN A 162 -2.63 -3.16 -24.65
N SER A 163 -2.59 -3.54 -23.37
CA SER A 163 -1.55 -4.43 -22.82
C SER A 163 -1.56 -5.82 -23.47
N GLN A 164 -2.74 -6.41 -23.69
CA GLN A 164 -2.88 -7.68 -24.38
C GLN A 164 -2.47 -7.60 -25.86
N GLN A 165 -2.79 -6.50 -26.54
CA GLN A 165 -2.36 -6.27 -27.91
C GLN A 165 -0.83 -6.13 -28.00
N ALA A 166 -0.21 -5.38 -27.10
CA ALA A 166 1.24 -5.25 -27.03
C ALA A 166 1.93 -6.59 -26.77
N ALA A 167 1.41 -7.41 -25.84
CA ALA A 167 1.95 -8.73 -25.55
C ALA A 167 1.83 -9.69 -26.75
N ARG A 168 0.71 -9.66 -27.47
CA ARG A 168 0.51 -10.46 -28.70
C ARG A 168 1.45 -10.02 -29.82
N GLN A 169 1.73 -8.72 -29.96
CA GLN A 169 2.69 -8.22 -30.93
C GLN A 169 4.13 -8.65 -30.59
N ALA A 170 4.50 -8.65 -29.31
CA ALA A 170 5.82 -9.10 -28.85
C ALA A 170 6.03 -10.62 -29.04
N GLN A 171 4.97 -11.42 -28.97
CA GLN A 171 4.99 -12.86 -29.19
C GLN A 171 4.90 -13.27 -30.67
N ARG A 172 4.70 -12.33 -31.60
CA ARG A 172 4.73 -12.67 -33.02
C ARG A 172 6.12 -13.22 -33.35
N PRO A 173 6.21 -14.43 -33.95
CA PRO A 173 7.48 -14.99 -34.38
C PRO A 173 8.21 -13.94 -35.21
N ARG A 174 9.44 -13.62 -34.82
CA ARG A 174 10.29 -12.75 -35.64
C ARG A 174 10.33 -13.39 -37.03
N PRO A 175 10.06 -12.64 -38.12
CA PRO A 175 10.20 -13.20 -39.45
C PRO A 175 11.59 -13.84 -39.57
N PRO A 176 11.70 -15.01 -40.22
CA PRO A 176 12.98 -15.69 -40.37
C PRO A 176 13.98 -14.67 -40.92
N GLN A 177 15.09 -14.48 -40.21
CA GLN A 177 16.15 -13.60 -40.69
C GLN A 177 16.57 -14.12 -42.07
N PRO A 178 16.60 -13.24 -43.09
CA PRO A 178 17.12 -13.66 -44.39
C PRO A 178 18.53 -14.23 -44.18
N PRO A 179 18.90 -15.31 -44.91
CA PRO A 179 20.21 -15.93 -44.77
C PRO A 179 21.27 -14.84 -44.91
N GLN A 180 22.13 -14.72 -43.90
CA GLN A 180 23.25 -13.79 -43.99
C GLN A 180 24.08 -14.20 -45.21
N PRO A 181 24.44 -13.26 -46.11
CA PRO A 181 25.27 -13.57 -47.24
C PRO A 181 26.59 -14.20 -46.73
N PRO A 182 27.03 -15.32 -47.32
CA PRO A 182 28.26 -15.97 -46.91
C PRO A 182 29.45 -15.01 -47.14
N GLY A 183 30.17 -14.71 -46.06
CA GLY A 183 31.55 -14.22 -46.10
C GLY A 183 31.79 -12.97 -46.95
N GLY A 184 31.39 -11.81 -46.45
CA GLY A 184 32.16 -10.60 -46.79
C GLY A 184 33.59 -10.77 -46.26
N PRO A 185 34.63 -10.40 -47.02
CA PRO A 185 36.01 -10.50 -46.57
C PRO A 185 36.20 -9.75 -45.24
N PRO A 186 37.09 -10.22 -44.36
CA PRO A 186 37.39 -9.52 -43.12
C PRO A 186 37.81 -8.08 -43.45
N PRO A 187 37.40 -7.07 -42.66
CA PRO A 187 37.92 -5.72 -42.82
C PRO A 187 39.44 -5.79 -42.73
N VAL A 188 40.10 -5.43 -43.83
CA VAL A 188 41.55 -5.29 -43.92
C VAL A 188 41.98 -4.35 -42.80
N GLY A 189 42.88 -4.84 -41.95
CA GLY A 189 43.45 -4.09 -40.86
C GLY A 189 44.16 -2.85 -41.39
N THR A 190 43.68 -1.68 -40.99
CA THR A 190 44.55 -0.53 -40.81
C THR A 190 45.34 -0.74 -39.53
N ASP A 191 46.46 -1.47 -39.66
CA ASP A 191 47.60 -1.34 -38.77
C ASP A 191 48.10 0.09 -38.87
N GLY A 192 47.90 0.86 -37.80
CA GLY A 192 48.24 2.27 -37.74
C GLY A 192 48.35 2.75 -36.30
N ALA A 193 49.43 2.33 -35.65
CA ALA A 193 50.16 3.02 -34.59
C ALA A 193 49.42 4.03 -33.70
N GLN A 194 49.40 3.78 -32.38
CA GLN A 194 50.29 4.53 -31.48
C GLN A 194 50.35 3.92 -30.08
N ARG A 195 51.60 3.64 -29.67
CA ARG A 195 52.03 3.36 -28.32
C ARG A 195 51.66 4.52 -27.39
N GLY A 196 51.04 4.19 -26.26
CA GLY A 196 50.90 5.08 -25.11
C GLY A 196 51.04 4.27 -23.83
N THR A 197 52.28 4.04 -23.42
CA THR A 197 52.63 3.50 -22.10
C THR A 197 52.19 4.48 -21.02
N ALA A 198 51.26 4.09 -20.15
CA ALA A 198 51.05 4.78 -18.87
C ALA A 198 50.93 3.75 -17.75
N ALA A 199 51.84 3.93 -16.80
CA ALA A 199 52.12 3.10 -15.65
C ALA A 199 50.88 2.75 -14.80
N ARG A 200 50.85 1.48 -14.40
CA ARG A 200 50.01 0.95 -13.33
C ARG A 200 50.71 1.22 -11.99
N PRO A 201 50.16 2.03 -11.07
CA PRO A 201 50.71 2.12 -9.73
C PRO A 201 50.22 0.95 -8.84
N PRO A 202 50.99 0.59 -7.81
CA PRO A 202 50.74 -0.57 -6.95
C PRO A 202 49.70 -0.31 -5.86
N GLN A 203 49.26 -1.43 -5.27
CA GLN A 203 48.34 -1.54 -4.14
C GLN A 203 48.81 -0.77 -2.88
N GLY A 204 47.84 -0.20 -2.16
CA GLY A 204 47.88 0.19 -0.75
C GLY A 204 46.51 0.77 -0.42
N GLY A 205 45.65 0.16 0.41
CA GLY A 205 45.90 -0.19 1.80
C GLY A 205 45.59 1.02 2.68
N ALA A 206 44.33 1.25 3.07
CA ALA A 206 43.97 1.93 4.32
C ALA A 206 42.44 1.99 4.51
N ARG A 207 42.00 1.41 5.63
CA ARG A 207 40.73 1.71 6.28
C ARG A 207 40.66 3.21 6.59
N ARG A 208 39.54 3.88 6.32
CA ARG A 208 39.16 5.08 7.08
C ARG A 208 37.65 5.25 7.13
N PHE A 209 37.16 5.25 8.36
CA PHE A 209 35.86 5.76 8.77
C PHE A 209 35.68 7.20 8.26
N GLY A 210 34.53 7.46 7.63
CA GLY A 210 34.15 8.78 7.12
C GLY A 210 32.68 9.01 7.41
N SER A 211 32.41 9.54 8.59
CA SER A 211 31.14 10.04 9.09
C SER A 211 30.71 11.26 8.27
N ASN A 212 29.60 11.14 7.52
CA ASN A 212 28.89 12.30 6.97
C ASN A 212 28.07 12.95 8.09
N ALA A 213 28.70 13.87 8.80
CA ALA A 213 28.00 14.87 9.61
C ALA A 213 27.63 16.09 8.73
N PRO A 214 26.47 16.73 8.97
CA PRO A 214 25.96 17.80 8.14
C PRO A 214 26.64 19.15 8.37
N ARG A 215 26.66 19.92 7.29
CA ARG A 215 27.14 21.30 7.14
C ARG A 215 26.30 22.26 8.00
N ALA A 216 26.92 22.82 9.04
CA ALA A 216 26.41 23.97 9.77
C ALA A 216 26.64 25.25 8.94
N GLY A 217 25.61 26.10 8.86
CA GLY A 217 25.69 27.41 8.20
C GLY A 217 24.33 28.09 8.15
N GLY A 218 24.02 28.86 9.20
CA GLY A 218 22.77 29.60 9.29
C GLY A 218 22.65 30.35 10.62
N ALA A 219 23.53 31.34 10.80
CA ALA A 219 23.45 32.30 11.88
C ALA A 219 22.20 33.19 11.69
N GLY A 220 21.26 33.07 12.62
CA GLY A 220 20.08 33.93 12.72
C GLY A 220 19.74 34.08 14.20
N GLY A 221 20.38 35.06 14.85
CA GLY A 221 20.15 35.40 16.24
C GLY A 221 18.74 35.95 16.44
N GLN A 222 17.96 35.28 17.29
CA GLN A 222 16.84 35.89 17.99
C GLN A 222 17.01 35.58 19.49
N SER A 223 17.34 36.64 20.22
CA SER A 223 17.40 36.77 21.66
C SER A 223 16.11 36.26 22.32
N ARG A 224 16.21 35.12 23.03
CA ARG A 224 15.20 34.68 23.99
C ARG A 224 15.47 35.34 25.33
N GLY A 225 14.54 36.20 25.75
CA GLY A 225 14.50 36.75 27.11
C GLY A 225 14.25 35.68 28.18
N PRO A 226 14.42 36.04 29.47
CA PRO A 226 14.33 35.11 30.59
C PRO A 226 12.91 34.53 30.72
N ARG A 227 12.85 33.20 30.88
CA ARG A 227 11.62 32.47 31.21
C ARG A 227 11.25 32.73 32.68
N PRO A 228 10.00 33.06 33.00
CA PRO A 228 9.52 33.02 34.37
C PRO A 228 9.35 31.56 34.82
N ASP A 229 9.83 31.27 36.03
CA ASP A 229 9.56 30.04 36.77
C ASP A 229 8.04 29.94 37.06
N GLY A 230 7.34 29.28 36.15
CA GLY A 230 5.92 28.97 36.27
C GLY A 230 5.74 27.57 36.83
N THR A 231 5.76 27.44 38.16
CA THR A 231 5.14 26.34 38.90
C THR A 231 3.62 26.41 38.72
N GLY A 232 3.13 26.04 37.53
CA GLY A 232 1.71 25.94 37.20
C GLY A 232 1.30 24.48 37.08
N GLY A 233 0.97 23.86 38.21
CA GLY A 233 0.27 22.57 38.21
C GLY A 233 -1.08 22.69 37.49
N PRO A 234 -1.61 21.60 36.92
CA PRO A 234 -2.92 21.62 36.28
C PRO A 234 -4.00 22.05 37.29
N PRO A 235 -4.96 22.89 36.91
CA PRO A 235 -6.05 23.29 37.80
C PRO A 235 -6.87 22.06 38.21
N PRO A 236 -7.38 22.01 39.45
CA PRO A 236 -8.26 20.95 39.89
C PRO A 236 -9.48 20.87 38.96
N ARG A 237 -9.78 19.66 38.49
CA ARG A 237 -11.01 19.37 37.73
C ARG A 237 -12.20 19.78 38.60
N GLY A 238 -12.94 20.79 38.14
CA GLY A 238 -14.21 21.19 38.75
C GLY A 238 -15.21 20.03 38.78
N PRO A 239 -16.22 20.10 39.67
CA PRO A 239 -17.22 19.05 39.81
C PRO A 239 -17.98 18.86 38.49
N ARG A 240 -18.03 17.60 38.06
CA ARG A 240 -18.73 17.16 36.86
C ARG A 240 -20.23 17.42 37.04
N PRO A 241 -20.91 18.15 36.15
CA PRO A 241 -22.34 18.35 36.26
C PRO A 241 -23.07 17.00 36.19
N ALA A 242 -24.02 16.81 37.11
CA ALA A 242 -24.86 15.63 37.19
C ALA A 242 -25.63 15.46 35.87
N ARG A 243 -25.46 14.29 35.26
CA ARG A 243 -26.18 13.90 34.04
C ARG A 243 -27.65 13.67 34.43
N PRO A 244 -28.63 14.33 33.79
CA PRO A 244 -30.04 14.04 34.03
C PRO A 244 -30.35 12.60 33.63
N GLY A 245 -30.77 11.79 34.61
CA GLY A 245 -31.25 10.44 34.39
C GLY A 245 -32.56 10.48 33.60
N GLY A 246 -32.51 10.04 32.34
CA GLY A 246 -33.71 9.75 31.55
C GLY A 246 -34.34 8.42 32.03
N PRO A 247 -35.68 8.34 32.11
CA PRO A 247 -36.38 7.18 32.64
C PRO A 247 -36.24 5.94 31.74
N ASN A 248 -35.89 4.83 32.38
CA ASN A 248 -35.97 3.46 31.84
C ASN A 248 -37.40 3.14 31.37
N GLN A 249 -37.64 3.17 30.06
CA GLN A 249 -38.79 2.50 29.48
C GLN A 249 -38.47 1.02 29.27
N ARG A 250 -38.66 0.23 30.33
CA ARG A 250 -38.85 -1.23 30.20
C ARG A 250 -40.29 -1.48 29.76
N GLY A 251 -40.49 -1.67 28.46
CA GLY A 251 -41.74 -2.23 27.94
C GLY A 251 -41.91 -3.71 28.35
N PRO A 252 -43.15 -4.19 28.52
CA PRO A 252 -43.42 -5.57 28.90
C PRO A 252 -43.09 -6.56 27.78
N ARG A 253 -42.44 -7.67 28.15
CA ARG A 253 -42.16 -8.83 27.29
C ARG A 253 -43.46 -9.59 27.00
N PRO A 254 -43.81 -9.86 25.72
CA PRO A 254 -44.89 -10.78 25.39
C PRO A 254 -44.53 -12.22 25.79
N GLY A 255 -45.49 -12.89 26.46
CA GLY A 255 -45.35 -14.24 26.98
C GLY A 255 -45.18 -15.30 25.90
N SER A 256 -44.33 -16.28 26.20
CA SER A 256 -44.25 -17.54 25.48
C SER A 256 -45.43 -18.44 25.88
N PRO A 257 -46.14 -19.09 24.93
CA PRO A 257 -47.12 -20.10 25.27
C PRO A 257 -46.45 -21.40 25.75
N ASN A 258 -47.08 -21.98 26.75
CA ASN A 258 -46.75 -23.22 27.46
C ASN A 258 -46.91 -24.45 26.54
N PRO A 259 -46.09 -25.51 26.65
CA PRO A 259 -46.33 -26.77 25.98
C PRO A 259 -47.41 -27.56 26.71
N GLY A 260 -48.41 -28.04 25.97
CA GLY A 260 -49.24 -29.19 26.29
C GLY A 260 -48.87 -30.35 25.40
#